data_AF-A0A8J9VVM5-F1
#
_entry.id   AF-A0A8J9VVM5-F1
#
_cell.length_a   1.000
_cell.length_b   1.000
_cell.length_c   1.000
_cell.angle_alpha   90.00
_cell.angle_beta   90.00
_cell.angle_gamma   90.00
#
_symmetry.space_group_name_H-M   'P 1'
#
loop_
_entity.id
_entity.type
_entity.pdbx_description
1 polymer ?
#
loop_
_entity_poly.entity_id
_entity_poly.type
_entity_poly.pdbx_seq_one_letter_code
_entity_poly.pdbx_strand_id
1 'polypeptide(L)'
;MATEELVTEQFQFLGIEVSKEVLSKCVSLCTEYSVDAETFIEQWMAFSLTTLNGAPPTLENLELLAKREFSKRSAIQPNAVSNELSSTGKSLTVYGTYGTPDVIQSENEVLSNYMTGTPKRIRVEETEQGKPHNNELCPATYSPNVDHSGKYNSRTNQGSVVHSYGDEKLLGAIATPTGVNDMLDLNVFQIPNDDGDLYTKAMFGFELLHEKAGIFDNHIRYISQCIMKKNGITELTSVRHKTQTEVYVAGRIECDADARLNSKSVVLQGTWEESLSQAVPVDLDRYSIK
;
A
#
# COMPACT_ATOMS: atom_id res chain seq x y z
N MET A 1 -1.72 38.04 -16.87
CA MET A 1 -1.01 38.02 -18.17
C MET A 1 0.47 38.00 -17.86
N ALA A 2 1.25 37.14 -18.53
CA ALA A 2 2.68 37.03 -18.27
C ALA A 2 3.42 38.31 -18.72
N THR A 3 4.24 38.89 -17.84
CA THR A 3 5.15 40.01 -18.15
C THR A 3 6.59 39.53 -18.08
N GLU A 4 7.52 40.24 -18.72
CA GLU A 4 8.95 39.89 -18.66
C GLU A 4 9.48 39.87 -17.22
N GLU A 5 8.99 40.78 -16.37
CA GLU A 5 9.31 40.83 -14.93
C GLU A 5 8.87 39.56 -14.21
N LEU A 6 7.61 39.12 -14.41
CA LEU A 6 7.06 37.95 -13.72
C LEU A 6 7.74 36.66 -14.15
N VAL A 7 8.04 36.49 -15.44
CA VAL A 7 8.78 35.31 -15.94
C VAL A 7 10.20 35.30 -15.41
N THR A 8 10.84 36.48 -15.28
CA THR A 8 12.19 36.61 -14.71
C THR A 8 12.22 36.20 -13.24
N GLU A 9 11.26 36.68 -12.43
CA GLU A 9 11.15 36.32 -11.01
C GLU A 9 11.02 34.79 -10.82
N GLN A 10 10.21 34.13 -11.65
CA GLN A 10 10.01 32.68 -11.58
C GLN A 10 11.26 31.87 -11.95
N PHE A 11 12.02 32.29 -12.96
CA PHE A 11 13.31 31.65 -13.26
C PHE A 11 14.36 31.89 -12.17
N GLN A 12 14.38 33.08 -11.56
CA GLN A 12 15.28 33.40 -10.45
C GLN A 12 14.97 32.56 -9.20
N PHE A 13 13.70 32.28 -8.92
CA PHE A 13 13.30 31.39 -7.83
C PHE A 13 13.91 29.99 -7.97
N LEU A 14 14.12 29.54 -9.21
CA LEU A 14 14.72 28.25 -9.55
C LEU A 14 16.25 28.31 -9.71
N GLY A 15 16.87 29.48 -9.48
CA GLY A 15 18.30 29.69 -9.64
C GLY A 15 18.79 29.67 -11.10
N ILE A 16 17.91 29.93 -12.07
CA ILE A 16 18.23 29.90 -13.50
C ILE A 16 18.37 31.33 -14.02
N GLU A 17 19.55 31.68 -14.51
CA GLU A 17 19.79 32.97 -15.18
C GLU A 17 19.49 32.85 -16.67
N VAL A 18 18.60 33.70 -17.18
CA VAL A 18 18.08 33.64 -18.55
C VAL A 18 18.38 34.93 -19.29
N SER A 19 18.83 34.84 -20.54
CA SER A 19 19.12 36.03 -21.36
C SER A 19 17.83 36.74 -21.79
N LYS A 20 17.92 38.05 -22.05
CA LYS A 20 16.77 38.89 -22.42
C LYS A 20 16.02 38.39 -23.66
N GLU A 21 16.74 37.84 -24.64
CA GLU A 21 16.14 37.28 -25.86
C GLU A 21 15.29 36.04 -25.57
N VAL A 22 15.73 35.19 -24.65
CA VAL A 22 15.01 33.98 -24.23
C VAL A 22 13.79 34.35 -23.39
N LEU A 23 13.90 35.34 -22.48
CA LEU A 23 12.77 35.85 -21.71
C LEU A 23 11.66 36.43 -22.61
N SER A 24 12.03 37.20 -23.62
CA SER A 24 11.07 37.75 -24.58
C SER A 24 10.33 36.64 -25.34
N LYS A 25 11.04 35.55 -25.68
CA LYS A 25 10.43 34.35 -26.28
C LYS A 25 9.48 33.63 -25.32
N CYS A 26 9.82 33.51 -24.04
CA CYS A 26 8.92 32.94 -23.02
C CYS A 26 7.62 33.74 -22.88
N VAL A 27 7.69 35.07 -22.82
CA VAL A 27 6.50 35.93 -22.74
C VAL A 27 5.65 35.83 -24.01
N SER A 28 6.30 35.75 -25.19
CA SER A 28 5.61 35.49 -26.45
C SER A 28 4.83 34.17 -26.41
N LEU A 29 5.43 33.08 -25.90
CA LEU A 29 4.76 31.78 -25.79
C LEU A 29 3.63 31.79 -24.76
N CYS A 30 3.82 32.46 -23.62
CA CYS A 30 2.76 32.64 -22.62
C CYS A 30 1.54 33.36 -23.21
N THR A 31 1.79 34.38 -24.04
CA THR A 31 0.73 35.16 -24.70
C THR A 31 0.06 34.36 -25.81
N GLU A 32 0.85 33.65 -26.63
CA GLU A 32 0.38 32.84 -27.76
C GLU A 32 -0.51 31.68 -27.31
N TYR A 33 -0.15 31.02 -26.20
CA TYR A 33 -0.87 29.85 -25.70
C TYR A 33 -1.79 30.14 -24.49
N SER A 34 -1.95 31.42 -24.14
CA SER A 34 -2.75 31.88 -23.00
C SER A 34 -2.41 31.15 -21.69
N VAL A 35 -1.11 31.04 -21.40
CA VAL A 35 -0.57 30.43 -20.18
C VAL A 35 0.02 31.54 -19.30
N ASP A 36 -0.23 31.49 -17.99
CA ASP A 36 0.41 32.40 -17.04
C ASP A 36 1.89 32.03 -16.79
N ALA A 37 2.64 32.94 -16.20
CA ALA A 37 4.09 32.77 -16.02
C ALA A 37 4.44 31.58 -15.12
N GLU A 38 3.65 31.29 -14.08
CA GLU A 38 3.92 30.19 -13.15
C GLU A 38 3.69 28.85 -13.85
N THR A 39 2.52 28.66 -14.46
CA THR A 39 2.19 27.45 -15.21
C THR A 39 3.17 27.19 -16.36
N PHE A 40 3.63 28.24 -17.05
CA PHE A 40 4.63 28.10 -18.12
C PHE A 40 5.97 27.57 -17.59
N ILE A 41 6.42 28.07 -16.43
CA ILE A 41 7.70 27.69 -15.84
C ILE A 41 7.65 26.25 -15.31
N GLU A 42 6.53 25.84 -14.70
CA GLU A 42 6.32 24.45 -14.30
C GLU A 42 6.38 23.50 -15.50
N GLN A 43 5.73 23.86 -16.61
CA GLN A 43 5.77 23.09 -17.86
C GLN A 43 7.17 23.02 -18.45
N TRP A 44 7.90 24.15 -18.42
CA TRP A 44 9.30 24.18 -18.84
C TRP A 44 10.17 23.27 -17.97
N MET A 45 10.01 23.29 -16.65
CA MET A 45 10.78 22.44 -15.72
C MET A 45 10.51 20.96 -15.94
N ALA A 46 9.23 20.59 -16.08
CA ALA A 46 8.84 19.22 -16.39
C ALA A 46 9.42 18.76 -17.73
N PHE A 47 9.34 19.59 -18.77
CA PHE A 47 9.89 19.29 -20.09
C PHE A 47 11.42 19.18 -20.06
N SER A 48 12.11 20.12 -19.42
CA SER A 48 13.57 20.11 -19.33
C SER A 48 14.08 18.85 -18.62
N LEU A 49 13.48 18.48 -17.49
CA LEU A 49 13.87 17.28 -16.74
C LEU A 49 13.59 15.98 -17.49
N THR A 50 12.45 15.90 -18.19
CA THR A 50 12.02 14.64 -18.83
C THR A 50 12.59 14.43 -20.24
N THR A 51 12.92 15.51 -20.95
CA THR A 51 13.32 15.42 -22.37
C THR A 51 14.69 16.01 -22.67
N LEU A 52 15.21 16.91 -21.83
CA LEU A 52 16.49 17.60 -22.04
C LEU A 52 17.49 17.35 -20.89
N ASN A 53 17.22 16.39 -20.01
CA ASN A 53 18.07 16.05 -18.86
C ASN A 53 18.42 17.27 -17.96
N GLY A 54 17.51 18.23 -17.83
CA GLY A 54 17.71 19.43 -17.00
C GLY A 54 18.45 20.58 -17.69
N ALA A 55 18.55 20.59 -19.03
CA ALA A 55 19.19 21.69 -19.76
C ALA A 55 18.49 23.06 -19.54
N PRO A 56 19.24 24.17 -19.57
CA PRO A 56 18.70 25.51 -19.38
C PRO A 56 17.83 25.97 -20.57
N PRO A 57 16.98 27.00 -20.38
CA PRO A 57 16.16 27.55 -21.44
C PRO A 57 17.02 28.24 -22.51
N THR A 58 16.89 27.78 -23.74
CA THR A 58 17.47 28.38 -24.95
C THR A 58 16.37 28.56 -25.98
N LEU A 59 16.58 29.42 -26.99
CA LEU A 59 15.59 29.64 -28.04
C LEU A 59 15.20 28.34 -28.76
N GLU A 60 16.18 27.46 -29.03
CA GLU A 60 15.96 26.16 -29.64
C GLU A 60 15.15 25.22 -28.74
N ASN A 61 15.47 25.16 -27.45
CA ASN A 61 14.76 24.32 -26.49
C ASN A 61 13.32 24.79 -26.26
N LEU A 62 13.08 26.10 -26.28
CA LEU A 62 11.73 26.68 -26.16
C LEU A 62 10.87 26.40 -27.40
N GLU A 63 11.47 26.33 -28.59
CA GLU A 63 10.76 25.89 -29.79
C GLU A 63 10.39 24.41 -29.71
N LEU A 64 11.25 23.57 -29.14
CA LEU A 64 10.96 22.15 -28.90
C LEU A 64 9.83 21.97 -27.87
N LEU A 65 9.85 22.76 -26.78
CA LEU A 65 8.75 22.82 -25.81
C LEU A 65 7.43 23.16 -26.53
N ALA A 66 7.42 24.22 -27.34
CA ALA A 66 6.21 24.66 -28.04
C ALA A 66 5.67 23.62 -29.04
N LYS A 67 6.58 22.92 -29.75
CA LYS A 67 6.21 21.83 -30.65
C LYS A 67 5.63 20.62 -29.92
N ARG A 68 6.07 20.33 -28.70
CA ARG A 68 5.67 19.12 -27.97
C ARG A 68 4.44 19.33 -27.09
N GLU A 69 4.46 20.39 -26.29
CA GLU A 69 3.44 20.66 -25.26
C GLU A 69 2.30 21.51 -25.80
N PHE A 70 2.59 22.47 -26.69
CA PHE A 70 1.59 23.43 -27.16
C PHE A 70 0.98 23.12 -28.54
N SER A 71 1.64 22.32 -29.38
CA SER A 71 1.09 21.95 -30.69
C SER A 71 -0.13 21.02 -30.63
N LYS A 72 -0.41 20.37 -29.49
CA LYS A 72 -1.63 19.57 -29.30
C LYS A 72 -2.87 20.40 -28.97
N ARG A 73 -2.70 21.68 -28.59
CA ARG A 73 -3.81 22.58 -28.23
C ARG A 73 -4.39 23.38 -29.40
N SER A 74 -3.69 23.48 -30.53
CA SER A 74 -4.17 24.26 -31.69
C SER A 74 -5.35 23.61 -32.44
N ALA A 75 -5.73 22.36 -32.09
CA ALA A 75 -6.79 21.62 -32.78
C ALA A 75 -8.10 21.45 -32.00
N ILE A 76 -8.30 22.05 -30.82
CA ILE A 76 -9.49 21.77 -30.00
C ILE A 76 -10.05 23.04 -29.34
N GLN A 77 -11.10 23.61 -29.94
CA GLN A 77 -12.20 24.27 -29.24
C GLN A 77 -13.43 23.35 -29.23
N PRO A 78 -14.39 23.56 -28.31
CA PRO A 78 -14.87 22.53 -27.40
C PRO A 78 -15.99 21.70 -28.00
N ASN A 79 -15.83 20.38 -27.96
CA ASN A 79 -16.84 19.34 -27.84
C ASN A 79 -16.31 18.07 -28.50
N ALA A 80 -15.82 17.13 -27.70
CA ALA A 80 -16.00 15.69 -27.89
C ALA A 80 -15.07 14.95 -26.93
N VAL A 81 -15.69 14.17 -26.06
CA VAL A 81 -15.03 13.08 -25.35
C VAL A 81 -14.63 12.04 -26.41
N SER A 82 -13.35 11.70 -26.52
CA SER A 82 -12.94 10.40 -27.06
C SER A 82 -11.62 9.95 -26.46
N ASN A 83 -11.71 8.83 -25.74
CA ASN A 83 -10.63 7.87 -25.52
C ASN A 83 -10.07 7.44 -26.88
N GLU A 84 -8.75 7.44 -27.02
CA GLU A 84 -8.03 6.48 -27.86
C GLU A 84 -6.68 6.18 -27.19
N LEU A 85 -6.48 4.89 -26.95
CA LEU A 85 -5.36 4.28 -26.25
C LEU A 85 -4.32 3.87 -27.30
N SER A 86 -3.12 4.47 -27.30
CA SER A 86 -2.00 3.92 -28.09
C SER A 86 -0.84 3.52 -27.18
N SER A 87 -0.89 2.25 -26.80
CA SER A 87 0.21 1.47 -26.25
C SER A 87 1.43 1.47 -27.18
N THR A 88 2.61 1.71 -26.62
CA THR A 88 3.83 0.99 -27.04
C THR A 88 4.70 0.77 -25.82
N GLY A 89 4.29 -0.19 -24.98
CA GLY A 89 5.17 -0.76 -23.96
C GLY A 89 6.23 -1.64 -24.62
N LYS A 90 7.51 -1.35 -24.39
CA LYS A 90 8.58 -2.34 -24.57
C LYS A 90 8.71 -3.12 -23.26
N SER A 91 8.45 -4.42 -23.39
CA SER A 91 8.47 -5.44 -22.34
C SER A 91 9.87 -5.66 -21.77
N LEU A 92 9.90 -6.01 -20.47
CA LEU A 92 11.06 -6.41 -19.67
C LEU A 92 11.94 -7.48 -20.36
N THR A 93 13.25 -7.40 -20.14
CA THR A 93 14.13 -8.57 -20.21
C THR A 93 14.89 -8.67 -18.88
N VAL A 94 14.57 -9.71 -18.11
CA VAL A 94 15.26 -10.10 -16.88
C VAL A 94 16.29 -11.17 -17.26
N TYR A 95 17.57 -10.91 -17.01
CA TYR A 95 18.58 -11.95 -16.87
C TYR A 95 19.16 -11.86 -15.47
N GLY A 96 19.01 -12.93 -14.71
CA GLY A 96 19.66 -13.09 -13.43
C GLY A 96 21.14 -13.45 -13.58
N THR A 97 21.83 -13.31 -12.44
CA THR A 97 23.10 -13.94 -12.02
C THR A 97 24.41 -13.17 -12.24
N TYR A 98 25.04 -12.87 -11.09
CA TYR A 98 26.44 -12.60 -10.74
C TYR A 98 27.24 -11.48 -11.47
N GLY A 99 27.59 -10.44 -10.69
CA GLY A 99 28.87 -9.74 -10.80
C GLY A 99 28.85 -8.25 -11.18
N THR A 100 28.74 -7.36 -10.16
CA THR A 100 29.21 -5.93 -10.11
C THR A 100 28.62 -4.89 -11.08
N PRO A 101 28.73 -3.57 -10.80
CA PRO A 101 28.61 -2.81 -9.54
C PRO A 101 27.47 -1.76 -9.61
N ASP A 102 27.21 -1.08 -8.49
CA ASP A 102 26.25 0.02 -8.26
C ASP A 102 25.58 0.66 -9.49
N VAL A 103 24.30 0.36 -9.67
CA VAL A 103 23.36 1.29 -10.33
C VAL A 103 22.57 1.93 -9.21
N ILE A 104 22.91 3.19 -8.91
CA ILE A 104 22.12 4.06 -8.05
C ILE A 104 20.75 4.21 -8.73
N GLN A 105 19.78 3.41 -8.27
CA GLN A 105 18.38 3.64 -8.59
C GLN A 105 17.97 4.92 -7.87
N SER A 106 17.48 5.91 -8.60
CA SER A 106 16.95 7.13 -8.01
C SER A 106 15.72 6.78 -7.18
N GLU A 107 15.83 7.06 -5.89
CA GLU A 107 14.82 6.97 -4.82
C GLU A 107 13.44 7.61 -5.13
N ASN A 108 13.31 8.36 -6.23
CA ASN A 108 12.07 8.99 -6.69
C ASN A 108 11.09 8.06 -7.43
N GLU A 109 11.52 6.91 -7.96
CA GLU A 109 10.61 6.02 -8.71
C GLU A 109 9.70 5.18 -7.81
N VAL A 110 10.08 4.99 -6.54
CA VAL A 110 9.28 4.23 -5.56
C VAL A 110 8.12 5.08 -5.01
N LEU A 111 8.30 6.40 -4.93
CA LEU A 111 7.32 7.34 -4.36
C LEU A 111 6.13 7.61 -5.30
N SER A 112 6.33 7.56 -6.63
CA SER A 112 5.27 7.81 -7.62
C SER A 112 4.19 6.72 -7.63
N ASN A 113 4.53 5.49 -7.23
CA ASN A 113 3.61 4.36 -7.17
C ASN A 113 2.59 4.44 -6.01
N TYR A 114 2.78 5.34 -5.04
CA TYR A 114 1.87 5.53 -3.90
C TYR A 114 0.88 6.69 -4.07
N MET A 115 0.95 7.47 -5.15
CA MET A 115 0.01 8.58 -5.40
C MET A 115 -1.13 8.19 -6.35
N THR A 116 -2.03 7.31 -5.92
CA THR A 116 -3.33 7.13 -6.60
C THR A 116 -4.29 8.23 -6.15
N GLY A 117 -4.63 9.16 -7.05
CA GLY A 117 -5.60 10.22 -6.79
C GLY A 117 -6.96 9.67 -6.35
N THR A 118 -7.47 10.17 -5.23
CA THR A 118 -8.83 9.89 -4.75
C THR A 118 -9.86 10.47 -5.74
N PRO A 119 -10.86 9.70 -6.20
CA PRO A 119 -11.89 10.25 -7.09
C PRO A 119 -12.73 11.27 -6.32
N LYS A 120 -13.01 12.42 -6.96
CA LYS A 120 -13.84 13.48 -6.40
C LYS A 120 -15.23 12.94 -6.07
N ARG A 121 -15.68 13.20 -4.84
CA ARG A 121 -17.01 12.86 -4.30
C ARG A 121 -18.12 13.43 -5.21
N ILE A 122 -18.86 12.56 -5.88
CA ILE A 122 -20.11 12.93 -6.57
C ILE A 122 -21.16 13.18 -5.50
N ARG A 123 -21.74 14.39 -5.48
CA ARG A 123 -22.87 14.75 -4.62
C ARG A 123 -24.13 14.11 -5.21
N VAL A 124 -24.66 13.08 -4.55
CA VAL A 124 -25.93 12.46 -4.90
C VAL A 124 -27.04 13.26 -4.20
N GLU A 125 -28.00 13.76 -4.98
CA GLU A 125 -29.24 14.31 -4.44
C GLU A 125 -30.15 13.17 -3.96
N GLU A 126 -30.64 13.28 -2.74
CA GLU A 126 -31.66 12.39 -2.19
C GLU A 126 -32.98 12.64 -2.93
N THR A 127 -33.49 11.63 -3.62
CA THR A 127 -34.91 11.58 -3.98
C THR A 127 -35.54 10.36 -3.34
N GLU A 128 -36.61 10.62 -2.60
CA GLU A 128 -37.34 9.68 -1.78
C GLU A 128 -38.07 8.59 -2.59
N GLN A 129 -38.21 7.43 -1.95
CA GLN A 129 -39.24 6.39 -2.14
C GLN A 129 -39.18 5.47 -3.38
N GLY A 130 -38.89 4.19 -3.13
CA GLY A 130 -39.63 3.06 -3.72
C GLY A 130 -38.83 1.94 -4.40
N LYS A 131 -38.76 0.77 -3.72
CA LYS A 131 -38.43 -0.61 -4.18
C LYS A 131 -36.94 -1.00 -4.36
N PRO A 132 -36.58 -2.28 -4.08
CA PRO A 132 -35.20 -2.75 -4.18
C PRO A 132 -34.81 -2.89 -5.66
N HIS A 133 -34.09 -1.90 -6.18
CA HIS A 133 -33.45 -2.03 -7.48
C HIS A 133 -32.22 -2.93 -7.30
N ASN A 134 -32.22 -4.08 -7.96
CA ASN A 134 -31.03 -4.91 -8.13
C ASN A 134 -29.89 -4.02 -8.63
N ASN A 135 -28.75 -4.12 -7.98
CA ASN A 135 -27.57 -3.30 -8.25
C ASN A 135 -26.96 -3.71 -9.61
N GLU A 136 -27.52 -3.21 -10.72
CA GLU A 136 -27.07 -3.49 -12.08
C GLU A 136 -25.98 -2.50 -12.50
N LEU A 137 -24.77 -2.70 -11.98
CA LEU A 137 -23.55 -2.18 -12.58
C LEU A 137 -22.97 -3.25 -13.53
N CYS A 138 -23.70 -3.59 -14.59
CA CYS A 138 -23.23 -4.53 -15.61
C CYS A 138 -23.39 -3.89 -17.00
N PRO A 139 -22.32 -3.82 -17.83
CA PRO A 139 -22.43 -3.31 -19.19
C PRO A 139 -23.45 -4.10 -20.02
N ALA A 140 -24.23 -3.40 -20.86
CA ALA A 140 -25.29 -3.98 -21.70
C ALA A 140 -24.81 -5.00 -22.76
N THR A 141 -23.50 -5.28 -22.82
CA THR A 141 -22.86 -6.25 -23.72
C THR A 141 -22.63 -7.63 -23.09
N TYR A 142 -22.91 -7.82 -21.80
CA TYR A 142 -22.83 -9.14 -21.18
C TYR A 142 -24.06 -10.00 -21.50
N SER A 143 -23.82 -11.26 -21.89
CA SER A 143 -24.88 -12.27 -22.03
C SER A 143 -25.52 -12.56 -20.66
N PRO A 144 -26.82 -12.92 -20.59
CA PRO A 144 -27.54 -13.10 -19.32
C PRO A 144 -26.78 -14.05 -18.39
N ASN A 145 -26.71 -13.69 -17.10
CA ASN A 145 -26.09 -14.51 -16.07
C ASN A 145 -26.68 -15.92 -16.09
N VAL A 146 -25.88 -16.91 -16.47
CA VAL A 146 -26.22 -18.33 -16.34
C VAL A 146 -26.28 -18.62 -14.85
N ASP A 147 -27.40 -19.14 -14.37
CA ASP A 147 -27.70 -19.37 -12.96
C ASP A 147 -26.53 -20.06 -12.22
N HIS A 148 -25.68 -19.26 -11.56
CA HIS A 148 -24.43 -19.71 -10.95
C HIS A 148 -24.64 -20.56 -9.69
N SER A 149 -25.89 -20.68 -9.23
CA SER A 149 -26.27 -21.38 -8.00
C SER A 149 -26.72 -22.83 -8.20
N GLY A 150 -26.79 -23.32 -9.45
CA GLY A 150 -27.38 -24.63 -9.78
C GLY A 150 -26.83 -25.81 -8.97
N LYS A 151 -25.49 -25.90 -8.81
CA LYS A 151 -24.85 -26.96 -8.01
C LYS A 151 -25.18 -26.88 -6.52
N TYR A 152 -25.36 -25.68 -5.98
CA TYR A 152 -25.73 -25.47 -4.58
C TYR A 152 -27.21 -25.83 -4.37
N ASN A 153 -28.09 -25.44 -5.28
CA ASN A 153 -29.53 -25.75 -5.21
C ASN A 153 -29.82 -27.23 -5.42
N SER A 154 -28.98 -27.94 -6.19
CA SER A 154 -29.14 -29.37 -6.45
C SER A 154 -28.45 -30.26 -5.40
N ARG A 155 -27.93 -29.71 -4.30
CA ARG A 155 -27.24 -30.51 -3.29
C ARG A 155 -28.23 -31.39 -2.51
N THR A 156 -27.84 -32.62 -2.23
CA THR A 156 -28.69 -33.61 -1.53
C THR A 156 -28.39 -33.71 -0.04
N ASN A 157 -27.28 -33.14 0.43
CA ASN A 157 -26.84 -33.18 1.81
C ASN A 157 -27.39 -32.03 2.66
N GLN A 158 -28.59 -31.54 2.35
CA GLN A 158 -29.19 -30.45 3.12
C GLN A 158 -29.54 -30.92 4.54
N GLY A 159 -28.99 -30.20 5.54
CA GLY A 159 -29.22 -30.50 6.95
C GLY A 159 -28.40 -31.68 7.50
N SER A 160 -27.49 -32.27 6.73
CA SER A 160 -26.66 -33.37 7.23
C SER A 160 -25.65 -32.89 8.27
N VAL A 161 -25.66 -33.48 9.46
CA VAL A 161 -24.64 -33.24 10.49
C VAL A 161 -23.36 -33.99 10.11
N VAL A 162 -22.27 -33.25 9.84
CA VAL A 162 -20.97 -33.82 9.45
C VAL A 162 -20.00 -34.02 10.62
N HIS A 163 -20.24 -33.32 11.73
CA HIS A 163 -19.46 -33.42 12.95
C HIS A 163 -20.32 -32.98 14.15
N SER A 164 -20.17 -33.66 15.28
CA SER A 164 -20.79 -33.27 16.56
C SER A 164 -19.74 -33.31 17.67
N TYR A 165 -19.89 -32.43 18.66
CA TYR A 165 -19.03 -32.35 19.83
C TYR A 165 -19.88 -32.02 21.06
N GLY A 166 -19.61 -32.71 22.18
CA GLY A 166 -20.36 -32.55 23.43
C GLY A 166 -21.55 -33.51 23.56
N ASP A 167 -22.38 -33.27 24.57
CA ASP A 167 -23.53 -34.12 24.91
C ASP A 167 -24.72 -33.88 23.96
N GLU A 168 -25.25 -34.95 23.38
CA GLU A 168 -26.33 -34.91 22.39
C GLU A 168 -27.65 -34.32 22.92
N LYS A 169 -27.94 -34.48 24.22
CA LYS A 169 -29.16 -33.92 24.84
C LYS A 169 -29.06 -32.41 25.00
N LEU A 170 -27.87 -31.91 25.33
CA LEU A 170 -27.61 -30.47 25.38
C LEU A 170 -27.65 -29.84 23.99
N LEU A 171 -27.12 -30.53 22.97
CA LEU A 171 -27.24 -30.11 21.57
C LEU A 171 -28.70 -30.03 21.10
N GLY A 172 -29.54 -30.98 21.53
CA GLY A 172 -30.98 -30.95 21.28
C GLY A 172 -31.68 -29.75 21.91
N ALA A 173 -31.26 -29.33 23.11
CA ALA A 173 -31.79 -28.15 23.79
C ALA A 173 -31.32 -26.82 23.18
N ILE A 174 -30.12 -26.76 22.58
CA ILE A 174 -29.63 -25.56 21.89
C ILE A 174 -30.26 -25.42 20.49
N ALA A 175 -30.66 -26.53 19.87
CA ALA A 175 -31.34 -26.54 18.57
C ALA A 175 -32.78 -26.01 18.64
N THR A 176 -33.36 -25.87 19.84
CA THR A 176 -34.67 -25.24 19.98
C THR A 176 -34.52 -23.72 19.86
N PRO A 177 -35.32 -23.06 19.00
CA PRO A 177 -35.24 -21.61 18.84
C PRO A 177 -35.56 -20.91 20.16
N THR A 178 -34.69 -19.99 20.57
CA THR A 178 -34.93 -19.13 21.72
C THR A 178 -36.10 -18.20 21.43
N GLY A 179 -37.05 -18.18 22.36
CA GLY A 179 -38.20 -17.27 22.33
C GLY A 179 -37.82 -15.86 22.75
N VAL A 180 -38.70 -14.89 22.48
CA VAL A 180 -38.49 -13.46 22.80
C VAL A 180 -38.32 -13.21 24.31
N ASN A 181 -38.80 -14.13 25.15
CA ASN A 181 -38.71 -14.06 26.61
C ASN A 181 -37.52 -14.83 27.20
N ASP A 182 -36.74 -15.52 26.36
CA ASP A 182 -35.56 -16.22 26.84
C ASP A 182 -34.44 -15.21 27.10
N MET A 183 -33.96 -15.19 28.33
CA MET A 183 -32.93 -14.25 28.76
C MET A 183 -31.57 -14.70 28.24
N LEU A 184 -31.01 -13.97 27.28
CA LEU A 184 -29.64 -14.15 26.82
C LEU A 184 -28.74 -13.14 27.54
N ASP A 185 -27.85 -13.61 28.41
CA ASP A 185 -26.81 -12.78 29.01
C ASP A 185 -25.62 -12.65 28.05
N LEU A 186 -25.72 -11.72 27.12
CA LEU A 186 -24.68 -11.45 26.12
C LEU A 186 -23.72 -10.38 26.66
N ASN A 187 -22.54 -10.80 27.09
CA ASN A 187 -21.48 -9.91 27.53
C ASN A 187 -20.46 -9.67 26.41
N VAL A 188 -20.51 -8.48 25.79
CA VAL A 188 -19.55 -8.05 24.78
C VAL A 188 -18.50 -7.16 25.43
N PHE A 189 -17.25 -7.62 25.47
CA PHE A 189 -16.12 -6.85 25.98
C PHE A 189 -15.23 -6.41 24.83
N GLN A 190 -14.89 -5.12 24.80
CA GLN A 190 -13.84 -4.60 23.93
C GLN A 190 -12.57 -4.42 24.75
N ILE A 191 -11.43 -4.84 24.18
CA ILE A 191 -10.12 -4.70 24.81
C ILE A 191 -9.55 -3.35 24.37
N PRO A 192 -9.34 -2.39 25.29
CA PRO A 192 -8.69 -1.13 24.97
C PRO A 192 -7.20 -1.33 24.63
N ASN A 193 -6.62 -0.39 23.89
CA ASN A 193 -5.18 -0.34 23.67
C ASN A 193 -4.43 0.09 24.94
N ASP A 194 -3.10 0.18 24.85
CA ASP A 194 -2.23 0.57 25.97
C ASP A 194 -2.55 1.98 26.54
N ASP A 195 -3.13 2.86 25.71
CA ASP A 195 -3.57 4.21 26.09
C ASP A 195 -5.00 4.24 26.67
N GLY A 196 -5.69 3.10 26.72
CA GLY A 196 -7.06 2.98 27.22
C GLY A 196 -8.15 3.23 26.17
N ASP A 197 -7.79 3.46 24.91
CA ASP A 197 -8.71 3.73 23.82
C ASP A 197 -9.33 2.44 23.24
N LEU A 198 -10.63 2.50 22.98
CA LEU A 198 -11.37 1.44 22.28
C LEU A 198 -11.33 1.71 20.77
N TYR A 199 -10.66 0.84 20.01
CA TYR A 199 -10.62 0.92 18.55
C TYR A 199 -12.01 0.67 17.94
N THR A 200 -12.76 1.75 17.74
CA THR A 200 -14.11 1.69 17.13
C THR A 200 -14.10 2.03 15.64
N LYS A 201 -12.98 2.52 15.10
CA LYS A 201 -12.82 2.86 13.68
C LYS A 201 -11.35 2.95 13.30
N ALA A 202 -10.91 2.21 12.27
CA ALA A 202 -9.62 2.46 11.64
C ALA A 202 -9.69 3.84 10.95
N MET A 203 -8.94 4.82 11.46
CA MET A 203 -9.00 6.22 10.98
C MET A 203 -8.05 6.47 9.80
N PHE A 204 -7.07 5.59 9.57
CA PHE A 204 -5.98 5.83 8.63
C PHE A 204 -5.81 4.67 7.64
N GLY A 205 -5.57 5.01 6.37
CA GLY A 205 -5.25 4.06 5.30
C GLY A 205 -3.74 3.77 5.18
N PHE A 206 -2.97 4.04 6.22
CA PHE A 206 -1.52 3.83 6.28
C PHE A 206 -1.11 3.32 7.67
N GLU A 207 0.06 2.67 7.74
CA GLU A 207 0.68 2.20 8.99
C GLU A 207 2.07 2.82 9.15
N LEU A 208 2.46 3.13 10.38
CA LEU A 208 3.79 3.63 10.69
C LEU A 208 4.72 2.46 11.03
N LEU A 209 5.79 2.28 10.25
CA LEU A 209 6.70 1.13 10.39
C LEU A 209 7.35 1.05 11.77
N HIS A 210 7.67 2.18 12.40
CA HIS A 210 8.30 2.21 13.72
C HIS A 210 7.33 1.77 14.83
N GLU A 211 6.04 2.12 14.74
CA GLU A 211 5.01 1.64 15.67
C GLU A 211 4.83 0.13 15.52
N LYS A 212 4.77 -0.35 14.27
CA LYS A 212 4.69 -1.78 13.94
C LYS A 212 5.88 -2.57 14.50
N ALA A 213 7.10 -2.03 14.35
CA ALA A 213 8.31 -2.62 14.91
C ALA A 213 8.24 -2.67 16.45
N GLY A 214 7.77 -1.59 17.09
CA GLY A 214 7.56 -1.54 18.55
C GLY A 214 6.55 -2.58 19.04
N ILE A 215 5.44 -2.78 18.31
CA ILE A 215 4.45 -3.82 18.63
C ILE A 215 5.06 -5.22 18.57
N PHE A 216 5.85 -5.53 17.52
CA PHE A 216 6.51 -6.84 17.41
C PHE A 216 7.51 -7.08 18.53
N ASP A 217 8.29 -6.06 18.90
CA ASP A 217 9.24 -6.15 20.01
C ASP A 217 8.51 -6.36 21.36
N ASN A 218 7.44 -5.60 21.59
CA ASN A 218 6.60 -5.74 22.78
C ASN A 218 5.96 -7.14 22.89
N HIS A 219 5.55 -7.74 21.78
CA HIS A 219 5.02 -9.11 21.77
C HIS A 219 6.06 -10.13 22.23
N ILE A 220 7.31 -10.03 21.74
CA ILE A 220 8.40 -10.91 22.16
C ILE A 220 8.61 -10.76 23.67
N ARG A 221 8.73 -9.53 24.16
CA ARG A 221 8.97 -9.21 25.57
C ARG A 221 7.84 -9.68 26.49
N TYR A 222 6.58 -9.43 26.13
CA TYR A 222 5.44 -9.80 26.97
C TYR A 222 5.32 -11.32 27.10
N ILE A 223 5.35 -12.03 25.97
CA ILE A 223 5.22 -13.49 25.98
C ILE A 223 6.42 -14.14 26.67
N SER A 224 7.64 -13.64 26.43
CA SER A 224 8.85 -14.16 27.09
C SER A 224 8.76 -14.01 28.60
N GLN A 225 8.35 -12.85 29.12
CA GLN A 225 8.15 -12.61 30.56
C GLN A 225 7.11 -13.57 31.17
N CYS A 226 6.00 -13.82 30.48
CA CYS A 226 5.00 -14.79 30.93
C CYS A 226 5.57 -16.21 31.03
N ILE A 227 6.32 -16.65 30.02
CA ILE A 227 6.96 -17.97 29.98
C ILE A 227 8.05 -18.08 31.05
N MET A 228 8.91 -17.06 31.18
CA MET A 228 9.97 -17.01 32.18
C MET A 228 9.41 -17.14 33.60
N LYS A 229 8.40 -16.32 33.92
CA LYS A 229 7.74 -16.34 35.23
C LYS A 229 7.13 -17.71 35.54
N LYS A 230 6.48 -18.34 34.57
CA LYS A 230 5.86 -19.66 34.74
C LYS A 230 6.89 -20.78 34.96
N ASN A 231 8.07 -20.67 34.34
CA ASN A 231 9.11 -21.71 34.39
C ASN A 231 10.25 -21.42 35.37
N GLY A 232 10.19 -20.31 36.11
CA GLY A 232 11.25 -19.92 37.04
C GLY A 232 12.57 -19.54 36.37
N ILE A 233 12.52 -19.08 35.11
CA ILE A 233 13.70 -18.57 34.39
C ILE A 233 13.91 -17.12 34.81
N THR A 234 15.10 -16.80 35.33
CA THR A 234 15.42 -15.48 35.87
C THR A 234 15.98 -14.53 34.82
N GLU A 235 16.80 -15.03 33.90
CA GLU A 235 17.54 -14.22 32.95
C GLU A 235 17.52 -14.83 31.55
N LEU A 236 17.52 -13.96 30.54
CA LEU A 236 17.70 -14.30 29.15
C LEU A 236 19.06 -13.82 28.67
N THR A 237 19.62 -14.55 27.72
CA THR A 237 20.82 -14.14 26.99
C THR A 237 20.39 -13.65 25.60
N SER A 238 21.15 -12.68 25.07
CA SER A 238 21.02 -12.25 23.67
C SER A 238 21.12 -13.44 22.72
N VAL A 239 20.26 -13.50 21.69
CA VAL A 239 20.32 -14.57 20.68
C VAL A 239 21.64 -14.55 19.90
N ARG A 240 22.35 -13.42 19.92
CA ARG A 240 23.63 -13.23 19.22
C ARG A 240 24.83 -13.70 20.03
N HIS A 241 24.65 -13.93 21.33
CA HIS A 241 25.77 -14.21 22.22
C HIS A 241 26.30 -15.62 21.98
N LYS A 242 27.57 -15.72 21.59
CA LYS A 242 28.25 -17.00 21.40
C LYS A 242 28.80 -17.47 22.74
N THR A 243 28.37 -18.64 23.19
CA THR A 243 28.82 -19.26 24.43
C THR A 243 28.96 -20.77 24.26
N GLN A 244 29.71 -21.41 25.16
CA GLN A 244 29.82 -22.86 25.28
C GLN A 244 28.84 -23.43 26.32
N THR A 245 28.25 -22.58 27.16
CA THR A 245 27.27 -22.97 28.17
C THR A 245 25.86 -22.93 27.60
N GLU A 246 24.97 -23.77 28.13
CA GLU A 246 23.55 -23.65 27.84
C GLU A 246 23.01 -22.31 28.34
N VAL A 247 22.15 -21.69 27.54
CA VAL A 247 21.54 -20.39 27.80
C VAL A 247 20.06 -20.41 27.44
N TYR A 248 19.30 -19.56 28.11
CA TYR A 248 17.91 -19.29 27.74
C TYR A 248 17.89 -18.06 26.84
N VAL A 249 17.20 -18.15 25.71
CA VAL A 249 17.02 -17.06 24.77
C VAL A 249 15.52 -16.92 24.47
N ALA A 250 15.09 -15.71 24.12
CA ALA A 250 13.72 -15.46 23.67
C ALA A 250 13.73 -14.69 22.36
N GLY A 251 12.72 -14.95 21.54
CA GLY A 251 12.60 -14.31 20.24
C GLY A 251 11.34 -14.74 19.50
N ARG A 252 11.19 -14.16 18.32
CA ARG A 252 10.16 -14.52 17.34
C ARG A 252 10.74 -15.48 16.31
N ILE A 253 9.96 -16.53 15.99
CA ILE A 253 10.28 -17.44 14.90
C ILE A 253 10.02 -16.75 13.56
N GLU A 254 11.02 -16.75 12.69
CA GLU A 254 10.91 -16.26 11.31
C GLU A 254 11.48 -17.29 10.32
N CYS A 255 11.29 -16.99 9.03
CA CYS A 255 11.86 -17.75 7.93
C CYS A 255 13.03 -16.96 7.34
N ASP A 256 14.12 -17.64 6.96
CA ASP A 256 15.26 -17.01 6.28
C ASP A 256 14.98 -16.58 4.83
N ALA A 257 13.80 -16.92 4.30
CA ALA A 257 13.33 -16.58 2.96
C ALA A 257 11.82 -16.34 2.94
N ASP A 258 11.33 -15.65 1.91
CA ASP A 258 9.90 -15.51 1.62
C ASP A 258 9.34 -16.81 1.00
N ALA A 259 9.26 -17.84 1.84
CA ALA A 259 8.86 -19.18 1.45
C ALA A 259 8.17 -19.89 2.62
N ARG A 260 7.67 -21.10 2.36
CA ARG A 260 7.09 -21.95 3.40
C ARG A 260 8.17 -22.35 4.42
N LEU A 261 7.92 -22.02 5.68
CA LEU A 261 8.76 -22.41 6.82
C LEU A 261 8.98 -23.94 6.85
N ASN A 262 10.24 -24.34 7.03
CA ASN A 262 10.65 -25.72 7.21
C ASN A 262 11.76 -25.80 8.28
N SER A 263 12.14 -27.00 8.71
CA SER A 263 13.10 -27.18 9.81
C SER A 263 14.50 -26.64 9.55
N LYS A 264 14.86 -26.37 8.29
CA LYS A 264 16.17 -25.83 7.90
C LYS A 264 16.16 -24.33 7.65
N SER A 265 14.98 -23.72 7.58
CA SER A 265 14.80 -22.29 7.30
C SER A 265 14.39 -21.48 8.53
N VAL A 266 14.46 -22.08 9.72
CA VAL A 266 14.03 -21.43 10.98
C VAL A 266 15.12 -20.48 11.47
N VAL A 267 14.75 -19.22 11.66
CA VAL A 267 15.58 -18.24 12.37
C VAL A 267 14.82 -17.70 13.59
N LEU A 268 15.58 -17.29 14.61
CA LEU A 268 15.04 -16.69 15.84
C LEU A 268 15.48 -15.24 15.93
N GLN A 269 14.53 -14.32 15.78
CA GLN A 269 14.72 -12.88 15.95
C GLN A 269 14.61 -12.50 17.43
N GLY A 270 15.67 -11.95 18.01
CA GLY A 270 15.63 -11.41 19.38
C GLY A 270 14.97 -10.03 19.46
N THR A 271 14.83 -9.51 20.68
CA THR A 271 14.36 -8.14 20.94
C THR A 271 15.38 -7.07 20.50
N TRP A 272 14.92 -5.83 20.38
CA TRP A 272 15.78 -4.66 20.21
C TRP A 272 16.75 -4.50 21.39
N GLU A 273 16.24 -4.56 22.62
CA GLU A 273 17.01 -4.29 23.84
C GLU A 273 18.18 -5.28 24.05
N GLU A 274 17.92 -6.58 23.93
CA GLU A 274 18.94 -7.60 24.23
C GLU A 274 19.72 -8.04 22.98
N SER A 275 19.12 -7.93 21.79
CA SER A 275 19.67 -8.54 20.57
C SER A 275 19.74 -7.60 19.36
N LEU A 276 19.38 -6.32 19.51
CA LEU A 276 19.32 -5.35 18.41
C LEU A 276 18.45 -5.83 17.24
N SER A 277 17.37 -6.55 17.57
CA SER A 277 16.41 -7.13 16.62
C SER A 277 17.03 -8.06 15.58
N GLN A 278 18.24 -8.59 15.83
CA GLN A 278 18.87 -9.53 14.92
C GLN A 278 18.28 -10.93 15.02
N ALA A 279 18.30 -11.64 13.89
CA ALA A 279 17.92 -13.02 13.80
C ALA A 279 19.15 -13.94 13.67
N VAL A 280 19.07 -15.11 14.29
CA VAL A 280 20.08 -16.17 14.17
C VAL A 280 19.43 -17.47 13.69
N PRO A 281 20.07 -18.25 12.80
CA PRO A 281 19.57 -19.57 12.43
C PRO A 281 19.46 -20.51 13.63
N VAL A 282 18.39 -21.30 13.67
CA VAL A 282 18.15 -22.29 14.73
C VAL A 282 18.35 -23.69 14.18
N ASP A 283 19.24 -24.45 14.81
CA ASP A 283 19.40 -25.88 14.51
C ASP A 283 18.37 -26.70 15.27
N LEU A 284 17.43 -27.29 14.54
CA LEU A 284 16.37 -28.13 15.07
C LEU A 284 16.66 -29.63 14.97
N ASP A 285 17.83 -30.05 14.47
CA ASP A 285 18.12 -31.48 14.26
C ASP A 285 18.15 -32.28 15.56
N ARG A 286 18.42 -31.62 16.69
CA ARG A 286 18.39 -32.22 18.02
C ARG A 286 16.99 -32.30 18.64
N TYR A 287 15.99 -31.70 17.99
CA TYR A 287 14.61 -31.62 18.46
C TYR A 287 13.69 -32.38 17.49
N SER A 288 13.73 -33.72 17.53
CA SER A 288 12.71 -34.52 16.87
C SER A 288 11.43 -34.50 17.70
N ILE A 289 10.37 -33.89 17.16
CA ILE A 289 9.01 -34.10 17.64
C ILE A 289 8.67 -35.56 17.30
N LYS A 290 8.59 -36.42 18.33
CA LYS A 290 8.03 -37.77 18.19
C LYS A 290 6.52 -37.71 18.02
#